data_AF-A0A7S2DVY1-F1
#
_entry.id   AF-A0A7S2DVY1-F1
#
_cell.length_a   1.000
_cell.length_b   1.000
_cell.length_c   1.000
_cell.angle_alpha   90.00
_cell.angle_beta   90.00
_cell.angle_gamma   90.00
#
_symmetry.space_group_name_H-M   'P 1'
#
loop_
_entity.id
_entity.type
_entity.pdbx_description
1 polymer ?
#
loop_
_entity_poly.entity_id
_entity_poly.type
_entity_poly.pdbx_seq_one_letter_code
_entity_poly.pdbx_strand_id
1 'polypeptide(L)'
;MGNWFGRRSSHYGRPGSRGGVLVDSSDSDSDSDSSSEESMVEDLITGSCPICFEEKQLSCFYNPESNENFQITPCNHRFCKECFSTHVNTVIDSGTWQVRCPGESCSYVLSAKDVKSILPQPKYEEWKAARNKSYYERFMSNDQEMRDALKVDKLVAIEIKKRKKVEEAKIHAGEAKAVKIDGLELKHGVRVSATYMSTRGLMYNGTILEVDVHSGTASIAYDDGDFWGFAPLTSIQILPRLHHMNTERISQEYEDAFDELEPLEEHDIFVGKRVTARLRDGSFYPGVITSVNKKRKTAAIDYDDGDEWDSCPFQLIREDQSSIKCCPQCAVIIHKYDGCDSMTCLCGENFNWTNCRTIPSKLLDELVERELKKTILVQAKEMVVSVVASDLAVTP
;
A
#
# COMPACT_ATOMS: atom_id res chain seq x y z
N MET A 1 -14.22 -31.40 1.33
CA MET A 1 -14.55 -32.38 0.26
C MET A 1 -15.56 -31.73 -0.68
N GLY A 2 -15.18 -31.52 -1.94
CA GLY A 2 -16.06 -30.87 -2.94
C GLY A 2 -15.24 -30.29 -4.09
N ASN A 3 -14.84 -31.16 -5.02
CA ASN A 3 -14.08 -30.85 -6.24
C ASN A 3 -14.86 -29.93 -7.19
N TRP A 4 -14.16 -29.00 -7.86
CA TRP A 4 -14.58 -28.46 -9.15
C TRP A 4 -13.45 -28.69 -10.17
N PHE A 5 -13.64 -29.71 -11.01
CA PHE A 5 -12.84 -30.00 -12.20
C PHE A 5 -13.69 -29.73 -13.44
N GLY A 6 -13.06 -29.15 -14.47
CA GLY A 6 -13.48 -29.22 -15.87
C GLY A 6 -13.40 -27.88 -16.58
N ARG A 7 -12.91 -27.74 -17.81
CA ARG A 7 -12.32 -28.68 -18.79
C ARG A 7 -11.57 -27.79 -19.81
N ARG A 8 -10.42 -28.28 -20.28
CA ARG A 8 -9.67 -27.69 -21.40
C ARG A 8 -10.43 -27.86 -22.72
N SER A 9 -10.35 -26.85 -23.59
CA SER A 9 -10.40 -27.03 -25.04
C SER A 9 -9.30 -26.20 -25.69
N SER A 10 -8.39 -26.90 -26.37
CA SER A 10 -7.32 -26.37 -27.19
C SER A 10 -7.85 -26.17 -28.61
N HIS A 11 -7.69 -24.96 -29.16
CA HIS A 11 -7.61 -24.79 -30.61
C HIS A 11 -6.53 -23.76 -30.95
N TYR A 12 -5.44 -24.30 -31.49
CA TYR A 12 -4.42 -23.58 -32.25
C TYR A 12 -5.02 -23.09 -33.57
N GLY A 13 -4.71 -21.84 -33.95
CA GLY A 13 -5.03 -21.31 -35.27
C GLY A 13 -4.37 -19.95 -35.54
N ARG A 14 -3.11 -19.95 -36.00
CA ARG A 14 -2.55 -18.92 -36.92
C ARG A 14 -3.07 -19.24 -38.33
N PRO A 15 -3.33 -18.25 -39.22
CA PRO A 15 -2.31 -17.46 -39.95
C PRO A 15 -2.76 -15.98 -40.13
N GLY A 16 -2.07 -15.01 -40.72
CA GLY A 16 -0.94 -14.90 -41.64
C GLY A 16 -1.13 -13.59 -42.43
N SER A 17 -0.05 -12.83 -42.63
CA SER A 17 0.03 -11.47 -43.18
C SER A 17 -0.41 -11.33 -44.66
N ARG A 18 -0.92 -10.13 -45.05
CA ARG A 18 -0.52 -9.34 -46.26
C ARG A 18 -1.45 -8.16 -46.59
N GLY A 19 -0.83 -7.00 -46.92
CA GLY A 19 -1.35 -5.88 -47.74
C GLY A 19 -2.15 -4.83 -46.94
N GLY A 20 -1.82 -3.54 -46.85
CA GLY A 20 -0.95 -2.68 -47.66
C GLY A 20 -1.79 -1.81 -48.60
N VAL A 21 -2.33 -0.67 -48.11
CA VAL A 21 -2.68 0.52 -48.92
C VAL A 21 -2.61 1.76 -48.02
N LEU A 22 -1.75 2.70 -48.42
CA LEU A 22 -1.69 4.09 -47.96
C LEU A 22 -2.85 4.87 -48.60
N VAL A 23 -3.60 5.64 -47.80
CA VAL A 23 -4.23 6.88 -48.25
C VAL A 23 -4.09 7.93 -47.16
N ASP A 24 -3.42 9.00 -47.54
CA ASP A 24 -3.30 10.28 -46.85
C ASP A 24 -4.52 11.12 -47.23
N SER A 25 -5.19 11.72 -46.24
CA SER A 25 -6.03 12.91 -46.42
C SER A 25 -6.31 13.50 -45.03
N SER A 26 -5.55 14.55 -44.73
CA SER A 26 -5.93 15.62 -43.81
C SER A 26 -7.25 16.23 -44.21
N ASP A 27 -8.23 16.27 -43.30
CA ASP A 27 -9.23 17.33 -43.26
C ASP A 27 -9.60 17.61 -41.79
N SER A 28 -9.52 18.89 -41.48
CA SER A 28 -9.79 19.52 -40.21
C SER A 28 -11.27 19.85 -40.11
N ASP A 29 -11.96 19.29 -39.13
CA ASP A 29 -13.28 19.78 -38.71
C ASP A 29 -13.29 20.03 -37.20
N SER A 30 -13.47 21.30 -36.89
CA SER A 30 -13.76 21.88 -35.60
C SER A 30 -15.26 21.74 -35.32
N ASP A 31 -15.63 20.93 -34.32
CA ASP A 31 -16.96 20.97 -33.73
C ASP A 31 -16.85 21.18 -32.22
N SER A 32 -17.08 22.43 -31.84
CA SER A 32 -17.63 22.82 -30.55
C SER A 32 -19.04 22.25 -30.42
N ASP A 33 -19.28 21.40 -29.43
CA ASP A 33 -20.63 21.23 -28.92
C ASP A 33 -20.67 21.22 -27.40
N SER A 34 -21.65 21.97 -26.94
CA SER A 34 -21.96 22.33 -25.57
C SER A 34 -23.19 21.54 -25.14
N SER A 35 -23.11 20.97 -23.95
CA SER A 35 -24.27 20.60 -23.11
C SER A 35 -25.12 19.42 -23.62
N SER A 36 -24.94 18.27 -23.00
CA SER A 36 -26.07 17.41 -22.63
C SER A 36 -25.78 16.74 -21.30
N GLU A 37 -26.34 17.30 -20.24
CA GLU A 37 -26.59 16.55 -19.01
C GLU A 37 -27.56 15.42 -19.37
N GLU A 38 -27.03 14.24 -19.69
CA GLU A 38 -27.82 13.01 -19.74
C GLU A 38 -28.25 12.66 -18.31
N SER A 39 -29.36 13.26 -17.89
CA SER A 39 -30.08 12.89 -16.68
C SER A 39 -30.46 11.42 -16.75
N MET A 40 -29.91 10.62 -15.83
CA MET A 40 -30.29 9.22 -15.62
C MET A 40 -31.80 9.13 -15.40
N VAL A 41 -32.54 8.57 -16.36
CA VAL A 41 -33.92 8.17 -16.14
C VAL A 41 -33.93 6.99 -15.15
N GLU A 42 -34.25 7.27 -13.90
CA GLU A 42 -34.54 6.23 -12.92
C GLU A 42 -35.74 5.41 -13.43
N ASP A 43 -35.54 4.11 -13.65
CA ASP A 43 -36.59 3.13 -13.99
C ASP A 43 -37.60 2.98 -12.82
N LEU A 44 -38.36 4.03 -12.52
CA LEU A 44 -39.40 4.02 -11.49
C LEU A 44 -40.64 3.35 -12.07
N ILE A 45 -40.88 2.11 -11.67
CA ILE A 45 -42.09 1.37 -12.02
C ILE A 45 -43.05 1.45 -10.85
N THR A 46 -44.29 1.90 -11.10
CA THR A 46 -45.35 1.82 -10.08
C THR A 46 -45.89 0.39 -10.01
N GLY A 47 -45.95 -0.18 -8.81
CA GLY A 47 -46.48 -1.53 -8.60
C GLY A 47 -46.66 -1.86 -7.12
N SER A 48 -47.21 -3.04 -6.83
CA SER A 48 -47.36 -3.53 -5.45
C SER A 48 -46.00 -3.96 -4.89
N CYS A 49 -45.60 -3.36 -3.77
CA CYS A 49 -44.33 -3.70 -3.11
C CYS A 49 -44.40 -5.10 -2.46
N PRO A 50 -43.43 -6.00 -2.71
CA PRO A 50 -43.45 -7.35 -2.11
C PRO A 50 -43.29 -7.40 -0.58
N ILE A 51 -42.96 -6.28 0.08
CA ILE A 51 -42.73 -6.22 1.53
C ILE A 51 -43.94 -5.64 2.26
N CYS A 52 -44.42 -4.45 1.86
CA CYS A 52 -45.59 -3.82 2.48
C CYS A 52 -46.91 -4.09 1.77
N PHE A 53 -46.88 -4.69 0.56
CA PHE A 53 -48.05 -4.98 -0.28
C PHE A 53 -48.83 -3.75 -0.79
N GLU A 54 -48.33 -2.54 -0.56
CA GLU A 54 -48.93 -1.29 -1.02
C GLU A 54 -48.47 -0.93 -2.45
N GLU A 55 -49.33 -0.25 -3.21
CA GLU A 55 -48.97 0.34 -4.50
C GLU A 55 -48.03 1.54 -4.29
N LYS A 56 -46.79 1.40 -4.71
CA LYS A 56 -45.74 2.41 -4.55
C LYS A 56 -44.84 2.48 -5.78
N GLN A 57 -44.01 3.51 -5.85
CA GLN A 57 -42.87 3.52 -6.76
C GLN A 57 -41.86 2.46 -6.31
N LEU A 58 -41.55 1.56 -7.23
CA LEU A 58 -40.61 0.47 -7.01
C LEU A 58 -39.35 0.71 -7.83
N SER A 59 -38.21 0.66 -7.16
CA SER A 59 -36.89 0.81 -7.76
C SER A 59 -36.05 -0.43 -7.54
N CYS A 60 -35.14 -0.65 -8.48
CA CYS A 60 -34.02 -1.57 -8.34
C CYS A 60 -32.86 -0.77 -7.73
N PHE A 61 -32.37 -1.16 -6.57
CA PHE A 61 -31.29 -0.43 -5.86
C PHE A 61 -29.90 -1.03 -6.10
N TYR A 62 -29.80 -1.97 -7.04
CA TYR A 62 -28.60 -2.78 -7.25
C TYR A 62 -27.81 -2.23 -8.43
N ASN A 63 -26.56 -1.89 -8.17
CA ASN A 63 -25.68 -1.29 -9.16
C ASN A 63 -24.75 -2.37 -9.73
N PRO A 64 -24.75 -2.58 -11.05
CA PRO A 64 -23.76 -3.45 -11.66
C PRO A 64 -22.38 -2.82 -11.46
N GLU A 65 -21.43 -3.64 -11.01
CA GLU A 65 -20.03 -3.24 -10.88
C GLU A 65 -19.15 -4.29 -11.51
N SER A 66 -18.31 -3.90 -12.45
CA SER A 66 -17.32 -4.79 -13.03
C SER A 66 -16.01 -4.07 -13.23
N ASN A 67 -14.92 -4.79 -13.03
CA ASN A 67 -13.58 -4.41 -13.45
C ASN A 67 -12.84 -5.66 -13.93
N GLU A 68 -11.54 -5.53 -14.24
CA GLU A 68 -10.68 -6.65 -14.66
C GLU A 68 -10.61 -7.77 -13.61
N ASN A 69 -10.89 -7.48 -12.34
CA ASN A 69 -10.73 -8.40 -11.22
C ASN A 69 -12.04 -9.08 -10.77
N PHE A 70 -13.20 -8.47 -11.01
CA PHE A 70 -14.49 -9.04 -10.62
C PHE A 70 -15.66 -8.49 -11.45
N GLN A 71 -16.72 -9.27 -11.51
CA GLN A 71 -18.02 -8.85 -12.04
C GLN A 71 -19.11 -9.13 -10.99
N ILE A 72 -19.76 -8.08 -10.52
CA ILE A 72 -20.93 -8.13 -9.66
C ILE A 72 -22.16 -8.06 -10.56
N THR A 73 -22.85 -9.19 -10.69
CA THR A 73 -24.14 -9.26 -11.38
C THR A 73 -25.26 -8.93 -10.38
N PRO A 74 -25.97 -7.79 -10.54
CA PRO A 74 -27.08 -7.44 -9.66
C PRO A 74 -28.27 -8.37 -9.86
N CYS A 75 -29.12 -8.50 -8.83
CA CYS A 75 -30.45 -9.06 -9.01
C CYS A 75 -31.43 -7.98 -9.52
N ASN A 76 -32.60 -8.37 -10.02
CA ASN A 76 -33.59 -7.44 -10.58
C ASN A 76 -34.83 -7.26 -9.68
N HIS A 77 -34.71 -7.56 -8.38
CA HIS A 77 -35.83 -7.40 -7.44
C HIS A 77 -36.13 -5.92 -7.18
N ARG A 78 -37.41 -5.55 -7.10
CA ARG A 78 -37.85 -4.16 -6.94
C ARG A 78 -38.66 -4.00 -5.66
N PHE A 79 -38.38 -2.91 -4.93
CA PHE A 79 -39.01 -2.61 -3.65
C PHE A 79 -39.30 -1.11 -3.56
N CYS A 80 -40.24 -0.72 -2.70
CA CYS A 80 -40.38 0.70 -2.37
C CYS A 80 -39.20 1.15 -1.51
N LYS A 81 -38.81 2.43 -1.65
CA LYS A 81 -37.65 3.01 -0.95
C LYS A 81 -37.73 2.87 0.57
N GLU A 82 -38.93 3.02 1.13
CA GLU A 82 -39.18 2.89 2.56
C GLU A 82 -38.86 1.48 3.05
N CYS A 83 -39.51 0.45 2.48
CA CYS A 83 -39.30 -0.94 2.93
C CYS A 83 -37.85 -1.39 2.73
N PHE A 84 -37.23 -1.03 1.61
CA PHE A 84 -35.85 -1.42 1.37
C PHE A 84 -34.87 -0.73 2.31
N SER A 85 -35.06 0.57 2.57
CA SER A 85 -34.28 1.30 3.57
C SER A 85 -34.47 0.73 4.97
N THR A 86 -35.72 0.47 5.39
CA THR A 86 -36.00 -0.16 6.69
C THR A 86 -35.30 -1.51 6.83
N HIS A 87 -35.39 -2.39 5.82
CA HIS A 87 -34.69 -3.67 5.81
C HIS A 87 -33.18 -3.50 6.00
N VAL A 88 -32.54 -2.63 5.20
CA VAL A 88 -31.11 -2.38 5.27
C VAL A 88 -30.72 -1.86 6.67
N ASN A 89 -31.49 -0.92 7.22
CA ASN A 89 -31.29 -0.41 8.57
C ASN A 89 -31.36 -1.53 9.62
N THR A 90 -32.42 -2.35 9.58
CA THR A 90 -32.62 -3.44 10.55
C THR A 90 -31.49 -4.47 10.53
N VAL A 91 -30.99 -4.85 9.35
CA VAL A 91 -29.89 -5.80 9.22
C VAL A 91 -28.57 -5.23 9.77
N ILE A 92 -28.34 -3.93 9.59
CA ILE A 92 -27.17 -3.25 10.14
C ILE A 92 -27.27 -3.16 11.66
N ASP A 93 -28.45 -2.78 12.17
CA ASP A 93 -28.73 -2.63 13.59
C ASP A 93 -28.66 -4.00 14.32
N SER A 94 -28.89 -5.12 13.63
CA SER A 94 -28.66 -6.47 14.16
C SER A 94 -27.18 -6.87 14.25
N GLY A 95 -26.25 -5.97 13.90
CA GLY A 95 -24.81 -6.18 13.97
C GLY A 95 -24.23 -6.95 12.79
N THR A 96 -25.00 -7.19 11.73
CA THR A 96 -24.54 -7.88 10.52
C THR A 96 -24.25 -6.88 9.42
N TRP A 97 -23.02 -6.91 8.88
CA TRP A 97 -22.65 -6.04 7.76
C TRP A 97 -23.07 -6.61 6.39
N GLN A 98 -23.33 -7.91 6.29
CA GLN A 98 -23.75 -8.56 5.04
C GLN A 98 -25.26 -8.39 4.82
N VAL A 99 -25.63 -7.27 4.19
CA VAL A 99 -27.03 -7.02 3.82
C VAL A 99 -27.37 -7.80 2.56
N ARG A 100 -28.35 -8.70 2.63
CA ARG A 100 -28.86 -9.46 1.48
C ARG A 100 -30.12 -8.81 0.91
N CYS A 101 -30.34 -9.04 -0.39
CA CYS A 101 -31.59 -8.73 -1.05
C CYS A 101 -32.78 -9.41 -0.32
N PRO A 102 -33.88 -8.69 -0.04
CA PRO A 102 -35.10 -9.27 0.55
C PRO A 102 -35.87 -10.22 -0.36
N GLY A 103 -35.48 -10.34 -1.64
CA GLY A 103 -36.16 -11.19 -2.61
C GLY A 103 -36.13 -12.65 -2.21
N GLU A 104 -37.21 -13.37 -2.47
CA GLU A 104 -37.34 -14.78 -2.15
C GLU A 104 -36.22 -15.60 -2.79
N SER A 105 -35.50 -16.38 -1.96
CA SER A 105 -34.34 -17.19 -2.38
C SER A 105 -33.20 -16.40 -3.06
N CYS A 106 -33.14 -15.07 -2.90
CA CYS A 106 -32.09 -14.26 -3.50
C CYS A 106 -30.78 -14.37 -2.70
N SER A 107 -29.68 -14.66 -3.39
CA SER A 107 -28.34 -14.74 -2.80
C SER A 107 -27.53 -13.46 -2.94
N TYR A 108 -28.07 -12.42 -3.58
CA TYR A 108 -27.36 -11.17 -3.81
C TYR A 108 -27.07 -10.44 -2.49
N VAL A 109 -25.81 -10.08 -2.27
CA VAL A 109 -25.32 -9.28 -1.15
C VAL A 109 -25.07 -7.87 -1.67
N LEU A 110 -25.61 -6.86 -0.98
CA LEU A 110 -25.51 -5.47 -1.39
C LEU A 110 -24.04 -5.00 -1.43
N SER A 111 -23.68 -4.29 -2.51
CA SER A 111 -22.37 -3.68 -2.68
C SER A 111 -22.21 -2.41 -1.83
N ALA A 112 -20.99 -1.88 -1.76
CA ALA A 112 -20.75 -0.58 -1.10
C ALA A 112 -21.56 0.55 -1.74
N LYS A 113 -21.72 0.54 -3.07
CA LYS A 113 -22.49 1.53 -3.81
C LYS A 113 -23.98 1.40 -3.53
N ASP A 114 -24.49 0.17 -3.46
CA ASP A 114 -25.88 -0.11 -3.10
C ASP A 114 -26.20 0.46 -1.72
N VAL A 115 -25.39 0.13 -0.69
CA VAL A 115 -25.64 0.63 0.67
C VAL A 115 -25.52 2.15 0.75
N LYS A 116 -24.57 2.75 0.02
CA LYS A 116 -24.39 4.21 -0.02
C LYS A 116 -25.56 4.95 -0.67
N SER A 117 -26.24 4.36 -1.66
CA SER A 117 -27.39 4.98 -2.32
C SER A 117 -28.66 4.95 -1.46
N ILE A 118 -28.73 4.05 -0.48
CA ILE A 118 -29.91 3.83 0.38
C ILE A 118 -29.81 4.59 1.70
N LEU A 119 -28.63 4.62 2.31
CA LEU A 119 -28.42 5.11 3.67
C LEU A 119 -27.88 6.54 3.72
N PRO A 120 -28.22 7.31 4.77
CA PRO A 120 -27.57 8.57 5.04
C PRO A 120 -26.08 8.36 5.39
N GLN A 121 -25.26 9.37 5.09
CA GLN A 121 -23.80 9.33 5.23
C GLN A 121 -23.30 8.79 6.59
N PRO A 122 -23.82 9.21 7.76
CA PRO A 122 -23.31 8.73 9.05
C PRO A 122 -23.51 7.22 9.25
N LYS A 123 -24.66 6.69 8.83
CA LYS A 123 -24.98 5.26 8.97
C LYS A 123 -24.23 4.40 7.95
N TYR A 124 -23.98 4.95 6.76
CA TYR A 124 -23.08 4.34 5.79
C TYR A 124 -21.65 4.21 6.34
N GLU A 125 -21.14 5.23 7.03
CA GLU A 125 -19.82 5.18 7.66
C GLU A 125 -19.73 4.14 8.78
N GLU A 126 -20.78 4.04 9.60
CA GLU A 126 -20.90 2.99 10.62
C GLU A 126 -20.89 1.58 9.99
N TRP A 127 -21.70 1.36 8.96
CA TRP A 127 -21.70 0.10 8.20
C TRP A 127 -20.34 -0.21 7.57
N LYS A 128 -19.70 0.80 6.96
CA LYS A 128 -18.37 0.69 6.35
C LYS A 128 -17.33 0.27 7.40
N ALA A 129 -17.38 0.86 8.60
CA ALA A 129 -16.51 0.50 9.71
C ALA A 129 -16.75 -0.93 10.20
N ALA A 130 -18.02 -1.34 10.38
CA ALA A 130 -18.36 -2.70 10.80
C ALA A 130 -17.91 -3.77 9.81
N ARG A 131 -18.11 -3.52 8.51
CA ARG A 131 -17.60 -4.37 7.42
C ARG A 131 -16.08 -4.49 7.45
N ASN A 132 -15.37 -3.36 7.52
CA ASN A 132 -13.92 -3.34 7.55
C ASN A 132 -13.36 -4.04 8.80
N LYS A 133 -14.03 -3.90 9.94
CA LYS A 133 -13.68 -4.59 11.18
C LYS A 133 -13.77 -6.11 11.02
N SER A 134 -14.77 -6.63 10.32
CA SER A 134 -14.89 -8.07 10.07
C SER A 134 -13.70 -8.64 9.27
N TYR A 135 -13.23 -7.90 8.26
CA TYR A 135 -12.00 -8.27 7.53
C TYR A 135 -10.77 -8.19 8.43
N TYR A 136 -10.70 -7.16 9.27
CA TYR A 136 -9.62 -6.99 10.23
C TYR A 136 -9.55 -8.12 11.27
N GLU A 137 -10.69 -8.47 11.87
CA GLU A 137 -10.79 -9.55 12.84
C GLU A 137 -10.42 -10.90 12.20
N ARG A 138 -10.86 -11.14 10.95
CA ARG A 138 -10.44 -12.32 10.19
C ARG A 138 -8.93 -12.33 9.96
N PHE A 139 -8.34 -11.19 9.56
CA PHE A 139 -6.89 -11.04 9.45
C PHE A 139 -6.20 -11.36 10.77
N MET A 140 -6.74 -10.84 11.87
CA MET A 140 -6.17 -10.95 13.20
C MET A 140 -6.35 -12.32 13.86
N SER A 141 -7.22 -13.18 13.32
CA SER A 141 -7.49 -14.53 13.85
C SER A 141 -6.30 -15.50 13.77
N ASN A 142 -5.13 -15.03 13.30
CA ASN A 142 -3.88 -15.79 13.21
C ASN A 142 -3.98 -17.01 12.27
N ASP A 143 -4.69 -16.81 11.16
CA ASP A 143 -4.72 -17.75 10.05
C ASP A 143 -3.30 -17.86 9.45
N GLN A 144 -2.67 -19.02 9.62
CA GLN A 144 -1.27 -19.23 9.25
C GLN A 144 -1.08 -19.16 7.73
N GLU A 145 -2.01 -19.72 6.95
CA GLU A 145 -1.94 -19.69 5.49
C GLU A 145 -1.95 -18.24 4.98
N MET A 146 -2.79 -17.40 5.61
CA MET A 146 -2.86 -15.98 5.31
C MET A 146 -1.59 -15.21 5.70
N ARG A 147 -1.02 -15.54 6.88
CA ARG A 147 0.24 -14.95 7.34
C ARG A 147 1.40 -15.29 6.40
N ASP A 148 1.44 -16.53 5.94
CA ASP A 148 2.44 -17.02 4.99
C ASP A 148 2.28 -16.35 3.63
N ALA A 149 1.05 -16.27 3.11
CA ALA A 149 0.75 -15.65 1.82
C ALA A 149 1.13 -14.16 1.78
N LEU A 150 0.84 -13.41 2.83
CA LEU A 150 1.19 -11.98 2.95
C LEU A 150 2.59 -11.74 3.54
N LYS A 151 3.33 -12.81 3.87
CA LYS A 151 4.65 -12.77 4.50
C LYS A 151 4.70 -11.87 5.74
N VAL A 152 3.64 -11.95 6.56
CA VAL A 152 3.39 -11.06 7.70
C VAL A 152 4.57 -11.07 8.66
N ASP A 153 5.07 -12.24 9.03
CA ASP A 153 6.14 -12.36 10.02
C ASP A 153 7.46 -11.74 9.53
N LYS A 154 7.76 -11.86 8.23
CA LYS A 154 8.92 -11.20 7.60
C LYS A 154 8.77 -9.68 7.66
N LEU A 155 7.61 -9.14 7.29
CA LEU A 155 7.33 -7.71 7.32
C LEU A 155 7.40 -7.13 8.74
N VAL A 156 6.83 -7.83 9.72
CA VAL A 156 6.90 -7.45 11.14
C VAL A 156 8.35 -7.45 11.63
N ALA A 157 9.14 -8.48 11.29
CA ALA A 157 10.55 -8.55 11.70
C ALA A 157 11.39 -7.40 11.12
N ILE A 158 11.15 -7.02 9.87
CA ILE A 158 11.79 -5.86 9.24
C ILE A 158 11.45 -4.58 10.00
N GLU A 159 10.16 -4.34 10.28
CA GLU A 159 9.72 -3.13 10.97
C GLU A 159 10.26 -3.06 12.41
N ILE A 160 10.33 -4.19 13.13
CA ILE A 160 10.97 -4.27 14.44
C ILE A 160 12.45 -3.89 14.35
N LYS A 161 13.19 -4.40 13.36
CA LYS A 161 14.61 -4.04 13.15
C LYS A 161 14.75 -2.53 12.88
N LYS A 162 13.87 -1.94 12.07
CA LYS A 162 13.85 -0.49 11.80
C LYS A 162 13.65 0.31 13.09
N ARG A 163 12.61 -0.02 13.86
CA ARG A 163 12.33 0.65 15.15
C ARG A 163 13.49 0.53 16.14
N LYS A 164 14.14 -0.64 16.22
CA LYS A 164 15.33 -0.85 17.06
C LYS A 164 16.54 -0.02 16.62
N LYS A 165 16.85 0.01 15.32
CA LYS A 165 17.94 0.86 14.78
C LYS A 165 17.71 2.34 15.09
N VAL A 166 16.47 2.81 14.94
CA VAL A 166 16.10 4.19 15.30
C VAL A 166 16.29 4.44 16.79
N GLU A 167 15.91 3.50 17.64
CA GLU A 167 16.07 3.63 19.09
C GLU A 167 17.55 3.57 19.52
N GLU A 168 18.32 2.66 18.94
CA GLU A 168 19.78 2.58 19.13
C GLU A 168 20.45 3.87 18.64
N ALA A 169 20.05 4.42 17.50
CA ALA A 169 20.55 5.70 17.02
C ALA A 169 20.22 6.85 17.99
N LYS A 170 19.04 6.85 18.64
CA LYS A 170 18.72 7.82 19.70
C LYS A 170 19.59 7.62 20.95
N ILE A 171 19.84 6.39 21.36
CA ILE A 171 20.69 6.07 22.53
C ILE A 171 22.15 6.47 22.26
N HIS A 172 22.67 6.17 21.06
CA HIS A 172 24.04 6.51 20.65
C HIS A 172 24.21 8.00 20.33
N ALA A 173 23.14 8.69 19.93
CA ALA A 173 23.13 10.15 19.84
C ALA A 173 23.25 10.84 21.21
N GLY A 174 23.09 10.09 22.31
CA GLY A 174 23.09 10.61 23.68
C GLY A 174 22.02 11.67 23.87
N GLU A 175 21.87 12.17 25.09
CA GLU A 175 21.25 13.47 25.31
C GLU A 175 22.17 14.56 24.72
N ALA A 176 22.29 14.66 23.40
CA ALA A 176 22.84 15.83 22.75
C ALA A 176 21.95 16.99 23.16
N LYS A 177 22.43 17.81 24.11
CA LYS A 177 21.75 19.02 24.56
C LYS A 177 21.50 19.87 23.32
N ALA A 178 20.26 19.87 22.84
CA ALA A 178 19.89 20.49 21.57
C ALA A 178 20.47 21.91 21.49
N VAL A 179 21.38 22.13 20.54
CA VAL A 179 21.93 23.47 20.31
C VAL A 179 20.84 24.29 19.66
N LYS A 180 20.36 25.32 20.38
CA LYS A 180 19.38 26.26 19.86
C LYS A 180 20.07 27.56 19.48
N ILE A 181 19.88 28.00 18.23
CA ILE A 181 20.21 29.36 17.78
C ILE A 181 18.88 30.05 17.48
N ASP A 182 18.67 31.25 18.03
CA ASP A 182 17.43 32.02 17.90
C ASP A 182 16.15 31.23 18.26
N GLY A 183 16.25 30.33 19.25
CA GLY A 183 15.13 29.50 19.72
C GLY A 183 14.81 28.27 18.85
N LEU A 184 15.50 28.10 17.72
CA LEU A 184 15.35 26.99 16.79
C LEU A 184 16.47 25.96 16.97
N GLU A 185 16.09 24.68 16.97
CA GLU A 185 17.02 23.56 17.12
C GLU A 185 17.86 23.35 15.86
N LEU A 186 19.18 23.37 15.99
CA LEU A 186 20.10 22.93 14.94
C LEU A 186 20.15 21.40 14.90
N LYS A 187 19.69 20.85 13.78
CA LYS A 187 19.75 19.42 13.48
C LYS A 187 19.97 19.18 11.99
N HIS A 188 20.24 17.93 11.64
CA HIS A 188 20.38 17.49 10.25
C HIS A 188 19.20 17.99 9.39
N GLY A 189 19.51 18.52 8.20
CA GLY A 189 18.51 19.01 7.24
C GLY A 189 17.99 20.43 7.50
N VAL A 190 18.49 21.15 8.50
CA VAL A 190 18.18 22.58 8.70
C VAL A 190 18.95 23.42 7.68
N ARG A 191 18.22 24.32 7.01
CA ARG A 191 18.78 25.31 6.09
C ARG A 191 19.43 26.44 6.87
N VAL A 192 20.67 26.74 6.52
CA VAL A 192 21.48 27.73 7.25
C VAL A 192 22.29 28.59 6.30
N SER A 193 22.76 29.73 6.81
CA SER A 193 23.83 30.53 6.22
C SER A 193 25.02 30.52 7.18
N ALA A 194 26.22 30.20 6.68
CA ALA A 194 27.42 30.01 7.51
C ALA A 194 28.71 30.35 6.76
N THR A 195 29.82 30.55 7.48
CA THR A 195 31.11 30.91 6.87
C THR A 195 31.88 29.69 6.35
N TYR A 196 32.66 29.86 5.28
CA TYR A 196 33.51 28.81 4.68
C TYR A 196 35.00 29.13 4.89
N MET A 197 35.79 28.11 5.28
CA MET A 197 37.27 28.15 5.39
C MET A 197 37.89 29.36 6.13
N SER A 198 37.18 29.94 7.10
CA SER A 198 37.66 31.01 8.00
C SER A 198 38.25 32.28 7.33
N THR A 199 38.08 32.47 6.02
CA THR A 199 38.75 33.58 5.32
C THR A 199 37.70 34.52 4.72
N ARG A 200 37.61 35.71 5.31
CA ARG A 200 36.86 36.91 4.86
C ARG A 200 35.41 37.09 5.33
N GLY A 201 34.87 36.23 6.19
CA GLY A 201 33.56 36.46 6.82
C GLY A 201 32.36 36.42 5.84
N LEU A 202 32.57 35.88 4.64
CA LEU A 202 31.50 35.65 3.68
C LEU A 202 30.61 34.49 4.16
N MET A 203 29.30 34.69 4.08
CA MET A 203 28.30 33.69 4.47
C MET A 203 27.73 33.02 3.22
N TYR A 204 27.61 31.71 3.27
CA TYR A 204 27.11 30.86 2.20
C TYR A 204 25.97 30.02 2.72
N ASN A 205 24.96 29.82 1.87
CA ASN A 205 23.80 29.03 2.23
C ASN A 205 24.10 27.54 2.05
N GLY A 206 23.58 26.73 2.96
CA GLY A 206 23.76 25.29 2.93
C GLY A 206 22.77 24.56 3.82
N THR A 207 23.05 23.27 4.02
CA THR A 207 22.26 22.37 4.85
C THR A 207 23.16 21.71 5.89
N ILE A 208 22.72 21.73 7.15
CA ILE A 208 23.41 21.05 8.24
C ILE A 208 23.38 19.54 7.98
N LEU A 209 24.57 18.93 7.98
CA LEU A 209 24.72 17.48 7.94
C LEU A 209 24.90 16.91 9.35
N GLU A 210 25.74 17.55 10.17
CA GLU A 210 26.05 17.11 11.53
C GLU A 210 26.45 18.31 12.39
N VAL A 211 26.18 18.24 13.69
CA VAL A 211 26.53 19.28 14.67
C VAL A 211 27.39 18.65 15.75
N ASP A 212 28.62 19.13 15.87
CA ASP A 212 29.52 18.73 16.94
C ASP A 212 29.53 19.79 18.03
N VAL A 213 28.75 19.53 19.07
CA VAL A 213 28.61 20.41 20.23
C VAL A 213 29.90 20.46 21.06
N HIS A 214 30.75 19.42 21.00
CA HIS A 214 31.98 19.35 21.78
C HIS A 214 33.08 20.23 21.19
N SER A 215 33.23 20.23 19.86
CA SER A 215 34.17 21.10 19.15
C SER A 215 33.62 22.50 18.85
N GLY A 216 32.31 22.70 19.00
CA GLY A 216 31.67 23.98 18.70
C GLY A 216 31.56 24.26 17.20
N THR A 217 31.51 23.22 16.38
CA THR A 217 31.40 23.32 14.91
C THR A 217 30.24 22.49 14.34
N ALA A 218 29.91 22.72 13.07
CA ALA A 218 28.98 21.91 12.30
C ALA A 218 29.57 21.57 10.93
N SER A 219 29.13 20.43 10.40
CA SER A 219 29.37 20.00 9.03
C SER A 219 28.25 20.52 8.13
N ILE A 220 28.60 21.22 7.06
CA ILE A 220 27.66 21.89 6.15
C ILE A 220 27.95 21.45 4.71
N ALA A 221 26.90 21.02 4.01
CA ALA A 221 26.89 20.95 2.55
C ALA A 221 26.32 22.26 2.01
N TYR A 222 27.13 23.02 1.28
CA TYR A 222 26.72 24.30 0.70
C TYR A 222 25.97 24.11 -0.62
N ASP A 223 25.15 25.09 -0.96
CA ASP A 223 24.29 25.04 -2.15
C ASP A 223 25.09 25.06 -3.47
N ASP A 224 26.37 25.47 -3.43
CA ASP A 224 27.32 25.45 -4.55
C ASP A 224 28.02 24.09 -4.74
N GLY A 225 27.70 23.10 -3.89
CA GLY A 225 28.26 21.75 -3.95
C GLY A 225 29.52 21.55 -3.10
N ASP A 226 30.01 22.59 -2.43
CA ASP A 226 31.15 22.48 -1.52
C ASP A 226 30.73 21.90 -0.14
N PHE A 227 31.70 21.30 0.54
CA PHE A 227 31.52 20.72 1.88
C PHE A 227 32.53 21.29 2.87
N TRP A 228 32.08 21.58 4.08
CA TRP A 228 32.96 22.00 5.18
C TRP A 228 32.55 21.37 6.50
N GLY A 229 33.48 20.65 7.13
CA GLY A 229 33.24 19.93 8.40
C GLY A 229 33.44 20.78 9.67
N PHE A 230 33.90 22.02 9.55
CA PHE A 230 34.36 22.82 10.68
C PHE A 230 33.76 24.23 10.70
N ALA A 231 32.49 24.39 10.31
CA ALA A 231 31.82 25.68 10.37
C ALA A 231 31.56 26.04 11.84
N PRO A 232 32.07 27.17 12.37
CA PRO A 232 31.83 27.53 13.77
C PRO A 232 30.34 27.75 14.03
N LEU A 233 29.81 27.21 15.13
CA LEU A 233 28.39 27.37 15.50
C LEU A 233 28.00 28.85 15.66
N THR A 234 28.95 29.70 16.07
CA THR A 234 28.78 31.16 16.19
C THR A 234 28.56 31.87 14.86
N SER A 235 28.89 31.23 13.73
CA SER A 235 28.73 31.79 12.39
C SER A 235 27.43 31.38 11.70
N ILE A 236 26.64 30.51 12.32
CA ILE A 236 25.46 29.90 11.70
C ILE A 236 24.21 30.75 11.95
N GLN A 237 23.50 31.08 10.87
CA GLN A 237 22.18 31.70 10.89
C GLN A 237 21.15 30.77 10.26
N ILE A 238 20.03 30.50 10.95
CA ILE A 238 18.97 29.62 10.42
C ILE A 238 18.13 30.37 9.39
N LEU A 239 17.95 29.78 8.22
CA LEU A 239 17.12 30.35 7.16
C LEU A 239 15.65 29.88 7.32
N PRO A 240 14.65 30.78 7.21
CA PRO A 240 13.25 30.40 7.30
C PRO A 240 12.87 29.47 6.13
N ARG A 241 12.13 28.39 6.44
CA ARG A 241 11.60 27.46 5.42
C ARG A 241 10.56 28.18 4.56
N LEU A 242 10.89 28.43 3.30
CA LEU A 242 9.86 28.64 2.27
C LEU A 242 9.19 27.29 2.02
N HIS A 243 7.88 27.24 2.33
CA HIS A 243 7.04 26.08 2.06
C HIS A 243 6.98 25.81 0.56
N HIS A 244 7.72 24.81 0.10
CA HIS A 244 7.38 24.08 -1.11
C HIS A 244 7.39 22.60 -0.76
N MET A 245 6.20 22.02 -0.63
CA MET A 245 6.02 20.58 -0.48
C MET A 245 6.43 19.94 -1.81
N ASN A 246 7.39 19.01 -1.78
CA ASN A 246 7.88 18.35 -2.98
C ASN A 246 7.52 16.87 -2.94
N THR A 247 6.73 16.48 -3.94
CA THR A 247 6.18 15.14 -4.21
C THR A 247 7.28 14.10 -4.46
N GLU A 248 8.53 14.53 -4.68
CA GLU A 248 9.72 13.70 -4.92
C GLU A 248 10.22 12.93 -3.69
N ARG A 249 9.90 13.40 -2.47
CA ARG A 249 10.35 12.71 -1.24
C ARG A 249 9.58 11.42 -0.96
N ILE A 250 8.35 11.32 -1.46
CA ILE A 250 7.50 10.13 -1.29
C ILE A 250 7.99 9.01 -2.22
N SER A 251 8.52 9.32 -3.40
CA SER A 251 9.15 8.36 -4.30
C SER A 251 10.50 7.85 -3.78
N GLN A 252 11.33 8.71 -3.18
CA GLN A 252 12.62 8.28 -2.60
C GLN A 252 12.46 7.44 -1.33
N GLU A 253 11.50 7.76 -0.45
CA GLU A 253 11.16 6.89 0.69
C GLU A 253 10.61 5.51 0.24
N TYR A 254 10.12 5.39 -0.99
CA TYR A 254 9.72 4.14 -1.63
C TYR A 254 10.89 3.38 -2.29
N GLU A 255 11.85 4.08 -2.89
CA GLU A 255 13.07 3.49 -3.49
C GLU A 255 14.01 2.95 -2.41
N ASP A 256 14.22 3.70 -1.32
CA ASP A 256 15.07 3.28 -0.19
C ASP A 256 14.48 2.08 0.58
N ALA A 257 13.16 1.90 0.55
CA ALA A 257 12.48 0.76 1.16
C ALA A 257 12.65 -0.54 0.35
N PHE A 258 13.05 -0.45 -0.93
CA PHE A 258 13.20 -1.59 -1.84
C PHE A 258 14.64 -2.16 -1.85
N ASP A 259 15.66 -1.30 -1.68
CA ASP A 259 17.08 -1.71 -1.64
C ASP A 259 17.43 -2.53 -0.36
N GLU A 260 16.55 -2.53 0.66
CA GLU A 260 16.66 -3.37 1.87
C GLU A 260 16.06 -4.79 1.73
N LEU A 261 15.36 -5.10 0.63
CA LEU A 261 14.92 -6.46 0.38
C LEU A 261 16.15 -7.33 0.06
N GLU A 262 16.29 -8.47 0.71
CA GLU A 262 17.36 -9.40 0.38
C GLU A 262 17.14 -10.01 -1.02
N PRO A 263 18.21 -10.25 -1.80
CA PRO A 263 18.12 -11.01 -3.05
C PRO A 263 17.37 -12.33 -2.85
N LEU A 264 16.61 -12.74 -3.87
CA LEU A 264 15.96 -14.05 -3.88
C LEU A 264 17.00 -15.17 -3.70
N GLU A 265 16.65 -16.19 -2.91
CA GLU A 265 17.49 -17.37 -2.78
C GLU A 265 17.56 -18.12 -4.12
N GLU A 266 18.71 -18.72 -4.42
CA GLU A 266 18.96 -19.35 -5.73
C GLU A 266 17.94 -20.46 -6.08
N HIS A 267 17.38 -21.14 -5.06
CA HIS A 267 16.37 -22.17 -5.26
C HIS A 267 14.99 -21.61 -5.64
N ASP A 268 14.74 -20.32 -5.38
CA ASP A 268 13.50 -19.61 -5.73
C ASP A 268 13.58 -18.86 -7.07
N ILE A 269 14.71 -18.98 -7.78
CA ILE A 269 14.94 -18.38 -9.10
C ILE A 269 14.67 -19.43 -10.18
N PHE A 270 13.44 -19.43 -10.71
CA PHE A 270 12.99 -20.35 -11.76
C PHE A 270 12.11 -19.65 -12.80
N VAL A 271 12.04 -20.23 -14.00
CA VAL A 271 11.25 -19.68 -15.12
C VAL A 271 9.78 -19.58 -14.72
N GLY A 272 9.16 -18.43 -14.98
CA GLY A 272 7.80 -18.08 -14.62
C GLY A 272 7.66 -17.44 -13.23
N LYS A 273 8.73 -17.34 -12.43
CA LYS A 273 8.71 -16.64 -11.14
C LYS A 273 8.54 -15.13 -11.38
N ARG A 274 7.52 -14.54 -10.75
CA ARG A 274 7.36 -13.08 -10.63
C ARG A 274 8.41 -12.52 -9.68
N VAL A 275 9.10 -11.49 -10.13
CA VAL A 275 10.19 -10.84 -9.41
C VAL A 275 10.15 -9.34 -9.62
N THR A 276 10.90 -8.62 -8.81
CA THR A 276 11.25 -7.23 -9.11
C THR A 276 12.75 -7.18 -9.29
N ALA A 277 13.22 -6.54 -10.36
CA ALA A 277 14.64 -6.49 -10.69
C ALA A 277 15.10 -5.04 -10.93
N ARG A 278 16.29 -4.71 -10.42
CA ARG A 278 16.89 -3.37 -10.55
C ARG A 278 17.40 -3.15 -11.98
N LEU A 279 16.96 -2.08 -12.67
CA LEU A 279 17.53 -1.60 -13.94
C LEU A 279 18.85 -0.84 -13.70
N ARG A 280 19.57 -0.52 -14.79
CA ARG A 280 20.89 0.14 -14.74
C ARG A 280 20.85 1.55 -14.15
N ASP A 281 19.70 2.21 -14.18
CA ASP A 281 19.44 3.54 -13.62
C ASP A 281 19.27 3.55 -12.10
N GLY A 282 19.07 2.37 -11.50
CA GLY A 282 18.93 2.21 -10.07
C GLY A 282 17.51 1.87 -9.62
N SER A 283 16.50 1.97 -10.49
CA SER A 283 15.09 1.74 -10.16
C SER A 283 14.71 0.26 -10.31
N PHE A 284 13.76 -0.20 -9.50
CA PHE A 284 13.31 -1.60 -9.48
C PHE A 284 11.95 -1.73 -10.19
N TYR A 285 11.89 -2.64 -11.17
CA TYR A 285 10.69 -2.86 -11.97
C TYR A 285 10.20 -4.30 -11.82
N PRO A 286 8.87 -4.50 -11.72
CA PRO A 286 8.28 -5.83 -11.68
C PRO A 286 8.40 -6.51 -13.05
N GLY A 287 8.52 -7.84 -13.02
CA GLY A 287 8.59 -8.64 -14.23
C GLY A 287 8.56 -10.14 -13.95
N VAL A 288 8.76 -10.93 -14.99
CA VAL A 288 8.73 -12.39 -14.95
C VAL A 288 10.07 -12.96 -15.44
N ILE A 289 10.58 -13.96 -14.73
CA ILE A 289 11.77 -14.69 -15.16
C ILE A 289 11.43 -15.56 -16.39
N THR A 290 12.05 -15.27 -17.53
CA THR A 290 11.83 -16.04 -18.77
C THR A 290 12.88 -17.12 -19.01
N SER A 291 14.10 -16.96 -18.48
CA SER A 291 15.15 -17.97 -18.53
C SER A 291 16.13 -17.86 -17.36
N VAL A 292 16.83 -18.95 -17.01
CA VAL A 292 17.78 -18.99 -15.88
C VAL A 292 19.10 -19.66 -16.26
N ASN A 293 20.22 -18.98 -15.98
CA ASN A 293 21.57 -19.51 -16.12
C ASN A 293 22.26 -19.64 -14.76
N LYS A 294 22.13 -20.83 -14.13
CA LYS A 294 22.70 -21.11 -12.80
C LYS A 294 24.23 -21.02 -12.75
N LYS A 295 24.93 -21.37 -13.85
CA LYS A 295 26.41 -21.29 -13.89
C LYS A 295 26.91 -19.85 -13.82
N ARG A 296 26.21 -18.92 -14.47
CA ARG A 296 26.55 -17.49 -14.49
C ARG A 296 25.85 -16.68 -13.40
N LYS A 297 24.93 -17.31 -12.65
CA LYS A 297 24.06 -16.65 -11.66
C LYS A 297 23.30 -15.45 -12.24
N THR A 298 22.73 -15.65 -13.44
CA THR A 298 21.92 -14.64 -14.14
C THR A 298 20.58 -15.23 -14.59
N ALA A 299 19.55 -14.40 -14.69
CA ALA A 299 18.26 -14.75 -15.27
C ALA A 299 17.83 -13.70 -16.30
N ALA A 300 17.03 -14.10 -17.29
CA ALA A 300 16.36 -13.17 -18.19
C ALA A 300 15.05 -12.70 -17.56
N ILE A 301 14.80 -11.40 -17.58
CA ILE A 301 13.59 -10.75 -17.04
C ILE A 301 12.83 -10.10 -18.18
N ASP A 302 11.55 -10.40 -18.27
CA ASP A 302 10.57 -9.69 -19.08
C ASP A 302 9.80 -8.76 -18.14
N TYR A 303 9.98 -7.45 -18.29
CA TYR A 303 9.41 -6.44 -17.40
C TYR A 303 7.98 -6.11 -17.80
N ASP A 304 7.16 -5.76 -16.80
CA ASP A 304 5.73 -5.49 -17.03
C ASP A 304 5.49 -4.23 -17.92
N ASP A 305 6.48 -3.36 -18.08
CA ASP A 305 6.47 -2.20 -18.98
C ASP A 305 6.83 -2.54 -20.44
N GLY A 306 7.14 -3.82 -20.71
CA GLY A 306 7.48 -4.33 -22.03
C GLY A 306 8.97 -4.27 -22.38
N ASP A 307 9.82 -3.84 -21.45
CA ASP A 307 11.27 -3.94 -21.60
C ASP A 307 11.78 -5.35 -21.24
N GLU A 308 12.92 -5.75 -21.81
CA GLU A 308 13.54 -7.05 -21.55
C GLU A 308 15.00 -6.90 -21.08
N TRP A 309 15.41 -7.76 -20.15
CA TRP A 309 16.81 -7.91 -19.76
C TRP A 309 17.24 -9.38 -19.68
N ASP A 310 17.97 -9.83 -20.70
CA ASP A 310 18.44 -11.21 -20.90
C ASP A 310 19.42 -11.78 -19.86
N SER A 311 19.99 -10.96 -18.96
CA SER A 311 21.09 -11.38 -18.08
C SER A 311 21.16 -10.56 -16.80
N CYS A 312 20.03 -10.42 -16.12
CA CYS A 312 19.94 -9.83 -14.79
C CYS A 312 20.66 -10.72 -13.76
N PRO A 313 21.67 -10.22 -13.01
CA PRO A 313 22.33 -10.95 -11.95
C PRO A 313 21.36 -11.34 -10.82
N PHE A 314 21.48 -12.55 -10.26
CA PHE A 314 20.62 -13.00 -9.15
C PHE A 314 20.61 -12.01 -7.97
N GLN A 315 21.73 -11.31 -7.74
CA GLN A 315 21.87 -10.30 -6.69
C GLN A 315 21.00 -9.05 -6.90
N LEU A 316 20.42 -8.85 -8.07
CA LEU A 316 19.51 -7.73 -8.38
C LEU A 316 18.04 -8.16 -8.42
N ILE A 317 17.78 -9.46 -8.32
CA ILE A 317 16.43 -10.03 -8.36
C ILE A 317 15.90 -10.10 -6.93
N ARG A 318 14.73 -9.52 -6.71
CA ARG A 318 14.01 -9.51 -5.43
C ARG A 318 12.69 -10.23 -5.59
N GLU A 319 12.17 -10.73 -4.48
CA GLU A 319 10.87 -11.36 -4.55
C GLU A 319 9.79 -10.32 -4.80
N ASP A 320 9.01 -10.58 -5.84
CA ASP A 320 7.83 -9.79 -6.11
C ASP A 320 6.79 -10.01 -5.01
N GLN A 321 6.59 -8.99 -4.19
CA GLN A 321 5.53 -8.94 -3.17
C GLN A 321 4.18 -8.56 -3.81
N SER A 322 4.08 -8.48 -5.14
CA SER A 322 2.93 -7.92 -5.86
C SER A 322 1.89 -8.93 -6.34
N SER A 323 1.96 -10.23 -6.04
CA SER A 323 0.84 -11.12 -6.43
C SER A 323 -0.32 -11.12 -5.44
N ILE A 324 -0.08 -10.69 -4.20
CA ILE A 324 -1.08 -10.64 -3.14
C ILE A 324 -0.86 -9.43 -2.24
N LYS A 325 -1.91 -8.63 -2.05
CA LYS A 325 -1.89 -7.45 -1.16
C LYS A 325 -3.24 -7.30 -0.48
N CYS A 326 -3.25 -6.58 0.63
CA CYS A 326 -4.47 -6.15 1.27
C CYS A 326 -4.94 -4.80 0.70
N CYS A 327 -6.25 -4.62 0.59
CA CYS A 327 -6.83 -3.30 0.36
C CYS A 327 -6.39 -2.34 1.49
N PRO A 328 -5.89 -1.13 1.18
CA PRO A 328 -5.41 -0.17 2.20
C PRO A 328 -6.52 0.31 3.14
N GLN A 329 -7.77 0.26 2.70
CA GLN A 329 -8.93 0.75 3.44
C GLN A 329 -9.60 -0.33 4.31
N CYS A 330 -9.83 -1.52 3.75
CA CYS A 330 -10.63 -2.56 4.41
C CYS A 330 -9.84 -3.82 4.79
N ALA A 331 -8.56 -3.89 4.44
CA ALA A 331 -7.69 -5.04 4.68
C ALA A 331 -8.16 -6.36 4.03
N VAL A 332 -9.13 -6.35 3.11
CA VAL A 332 -9.47 -7.54 2.32
C VAL A 332 -8.26 -7.93 1.48
N ILE A 333 -7.96 -9.22 1.46
CA ILE A 333 -6.89 -9.79 0.65
C ILE A 333 -7.32 -9.79 -0.81
N ILE A 334 -6.43 -9.34 -1.68
CA ILE A 334 -6.61 -9.28 -3.12
C ILE A 334 -5.44 -10.04 -3.75
N HIS A 335 -5.75 -10.90 -4.72
CA HIS A 335 -4.75 -11.56 -5.56
C HIS A 335 -4.75 -10.87 -6.93
N LYS A 336 -3.59 -10.41 -7.39
CA LYS A 336 -3.42 -9.84 -8.73
C LYS A 336 -2.70 -10.85 -9.63
N TYR A 337 -3.37 -11.29 -10.69
CA TYR A 337 -2.84 -12.24 -11.66
C TYR A 337 -2.32 -11.57 -12.93
N ASP A 338 -2.95 -10.48 -13.37
CA ASP A 338 -2.60 -9.70 -14.55
C ASP A 338 -3.31 -8.32 -14.47
N GLY A 339 -3.11 -7.45 -15.46
CA GLY A 339 -3.83 -6.19 -15.59
C GLY A 339 -3.10 -4.98 -14.99
N CYS A 340 -3.75 -3.81 -15.11
CA CYS A 340 -3.11 -2.55 -14.73
C CYS A 340 -2.96 -2.38 -13.20
N ASP A 341 -2.18 -1.38 -12.79
CA ASP A 341 -1.99 -1.07 -11.36
C ASP A 341 -3.14 -0.26 -10.74
N SER A 342 -4.09 0.22 -11.53
CA SER A 342 -5.25 0.95 -11.00
C SER A 342 -6.29 -0.03 -10.45
N MET A 343 -6.26 -0.27 -9.14
CA MET A 343 -7.09 -1.28 -8.48
C MET A 343 -8.29 -0.65 -7.78
N THR A 344 -9.46 -1.25 -7.96
CA THR A 344 -10.67 -0.91 -7.19
C THR A 344 -11.08 -2.09 -6.33
N CYS A 345 -11.18 -1.88 -5.03
CA CYS A 345 -11.66 -2.88 -4.09
C CYS A 345 -13.20 -2.90 -4.04
N LEU A 346 -13.81 -4.05 -3.72
CA LEU A 346 -15.26 -4.18 -3.40
C LEU A 346 -15.72 -3.24 -2.28
N CYS A 347 -14.78 -2.76 -1.47
CA CYS A 347 -15.07 -1.79 -0.42
C CYS A 347 -15.32 -0.36 -0.95
N GLY A 348 -15.00 -0.12 -2.23
CA GLY A 348 -15.06 1.17 -2.93
C GLY A 348 -13.74 1.94 -2.98
N GLU A 349 -12.67 1.41 -2.38
CA GLU A 349 -11.36 2.06 -2.37
C GLU A 349 -10.64 1.87 -3.70
N ASN A 350 -10.13 2.97 -4.26
CA ASN A 350 -9.22 2.95 -5.40
C ASN A 350 -7.79 3.15 -4.93
N PHE A 351 -6.86 2.33 -5.39
CA PHE A 351 -5.46 2.43 -5.02
C PHE A 351 -4.56 1.93 -6.14
N ASN A 352 -3.32 2.43 -6.18
CA ASN A 352 -2.30 1.92 -7.09
C ASN A 352 -1.68 0.65 -6.49
N TRP A 353 -1.64 -0.43 -7.26
CA TRP A 353 -1.17 -1.73 -6.79
C TRP A 353 0.31 -1.69 -6.39
N THR A 354 1.19 -1.27 -7.29
CA THR A 354 2.65 -1.22 -7.06
C THR A 354 3.00 -0.34 -5.87
N ASN A 355 2.42 0.86 -5.81
CA ASN A 355 2.65 1.82 -4.75
C ASN A 355 1.91 1.49 -3.45
N CYS A 356 1.02 0.49 -3.41
CA CYS A 356 0.37 0.11 -2.16
C CYS A 356 1.25 -0.89 -1.37
N ARG A 357 1.32 -0.72 -0.05
CA ARG A 357 1.93 -1.72 0.84
C ARG A 357 1.17 -3.04 0.78
N THR A 358 1.86 -4.14 1.03
CA THR A 358 1.26 -5.48 1.14
C THR A 358 0.20 -5.53 2.25
N ILE A 359 0.44 -4.83 3.36
CA ILE A 359 -0.46 -4.73 4.52
C ILE A 359 -0.65 -3.24 4.84
N PRO A 360 -1.86 -2.77 5.20
CA PRO A 360 -2.09 -1.39 5.62
C PRO A 360 -1.20 -1.03 6.82
N SER A 361 -0.61 0.18 6.82
CA SER A 361 0.36 0.60 7.84
C SER A 361 -0.19 0.46 9.27
N LYS A 362 -1.43 0.88 9.51
CA LYS A 362 -2.09 0.75 10.82
C LYS A 362 -2.12 -0.71 11.31
N LEU A 363 -2.45 -1.63 10.41
CA LEU A 363 -2.48 -3.06 10.74
C LEU A 363 -1.07 -3.60 10.98
N LEU A 364 -0.10 -3.22 10.17
CA LEU A 364 1.31 -3.60 10.36
C LEU A 364 1.83 -3.10 11.72
N ASP A 365 1.54 -1.85 12.07
CA ASP A 365 1.95 -1.24 13.34
C ASP A 365 1.36 -2.00 14.54
N GLU A 366 0.07 -2.34 14.50
CA GLU A 366 -0.58 -3.12 15.56
C GLU A 366 0.00 -4.53 15.70
N LEU A 367 0.36 -5.19 14.58
CA LEU A 367 1.01 -6.49 14.58
C LEU A 367 2.42 -6.42 15.19
N VAL A 368 3.18 -5.39 14.81
CA VAL A 368 4.52 -5.12 15.35
C VAL A 368 4.46 -4.88 16.86
N GLU A 369 3.54 -4.04 17.32
CA GLU A 369 3.35 -3.79 18.75
C GLU A 369 2.98 -5.06 19.52
N ARG A 370 2.11 -5.89 18.96
CA ARG A 370 1.75 -7.17 19.57
C ARG A 370 2.97 -8.09 19.71
N GLU A 371 3.81 -8.17 18.69
CA GLU A 371 4.99 -9.04 18.69
C GLU A 371 6.09 -8.53 19.63
N LEU A 372 6.28 -7.22 19.71
CA LEU A 372 7.16 -6.59 20.71
C LEU A 372 6.68 -6.88 22.14
N LYS A 373 5.37 -6.77 22.42
CA LYS A 373 4.78 -7.09 23.73
C LYS A 373 5.01 -8.56 24.11
N LYS A 374 4.84 -9.50 23.16
CA LYS A 374 5.14 -10.93 23.40
C LYS A 374 6.61 -11.13 23.76
N THR A 375 7.52 -10.50 23.02
CA THR A 375 8.96 -10.62 23.27
C THR A 375 9.31 -10.13 24.69
N ILE A 376 8.78 -8.97 25.10
CA ILE A 376 8.97 -8.42 26.45
C ILE A 376 8.41 -9.36 27.53
N LEU A 377 7.21 -9.92 27.31
CA LEU A 377 6.59 -10.87 28.23
C LEU A 377 7.41 -12.16 28.42
N VAL A 378 8.00 -12.68 27.33
CA VAL A 378 8.88 -13.86 27.38
C VAL A 378 10.15 -13.53 28.16
N GLN A 379 10.82 -12.42 27.85
CA GLN A 379 12.02 -11.97 28.56
C GLN A 379 11.76 -11.75 30.06
N ALA A 380 10.64 -11.12 30.42
CA ALA A 380 10.26 -10.93 31.82
C ALA A 380 10.03 -12.26 32.56
N LYS A 381 9.39 -13.25 31.90
CA LYS A 381 9.19 -14.58 32.48
C LYS A 381 10.51 -15.31 32.70
N GLU A 382 11.43 -15.27 31.74
CA GLU A 382 12.76 -15.89 31.86
C GLU A 382 13.58 -15.27 33.00
N MET A 383 13.51 -13.96 33.18
CA MET A 383 14.15 -13.26 34.31
C MET A 383 13.58 -13.68 35.67
N VAL A 384 12.26 -13.87 35.79
CA VAL A 384 11.65 -14.35 37.04
C VAL A 384 12.11 -15.79 37.34
N VAL A 385 12.14 -16.66 36.33
CA VAL A 385 12.60 -18.04 36.50
C VAL A 385 14.06 -18.11 36.96
N SER A 386 14.94 -17.27 36.41
CA SER A 386 16.35 -17.24 36.80
C SER A 386 16.55 -16.73 38.24
N VAL A 387 15.80 -15.73 38.68
CA VAL A 387 15.82 -15.24 40.07
C VAL A 387 15.36 -16.35 41.04
N VAL A 388 14.24 -17.02 40.76
CA VAL A 388 13.72 -18.10 41.62
C VAL A 388 14.67 -19.30 41.67
N ALA A 389 15.33 -19.65 40.56
CA ALA A 389 16.34 -20.71 40.54
C ALA A 389 17.59 -20.35 41.36
N SER A 390 17.96 -19.06 41.40
CA SER A 390 19.08 -18.55 42.20
C SER A 390 18.77 -18.64 43.70
N ASP A 391 17.54 -18.30 44.10
CA ASP A 391 17.11 -18.34 45.50
C ASP A 391 17.00 -19.77 46.06
N LEU A 392 16.66 -20.75 45.22
CA LEU A 392 16.62 -22.18 45.60
C LEU A 392 18.01 -22.83 45.70
N ALA A 393 19.03 -22.26 45.06
CA ALA A 393 20.41 -22.76 45.12
C ALA A 393 21.19 -22.26 46.35
N VAL A 394 20.62 -21.33 47.12
CA VAL A 394 21.28 -20.68 48.28
C VAL A 394 20.78 -21.23 49.63
N THR A 395 19.84 -22.17 49.66
CA THR A 395 19.45 -22.86 50.91
C THR A 395 20.22 -24.17 51.11
N PRO A 396 21.09 -24.29 52.14
CA PRO A 396 21.87 -25.50 52.43
C PRO A 396 21.05 -26.63 53.05
#